data_AF-A0A0W8FDX2-F1
#
_entry.id   AF-A0A0W8FDX2-F1
#
_cell.length_a   1.000
_cell.length_b   1.000
_cell.length_c   1.000
_cell.angle_alpha   90.00
_cell.angle_beta   90.00
_cell.angle_gamma   90.00
#
_symmetry.space_group_name_H-M   'P 1'
#
loop_
_entity.id
_entity.type
_entity.pdbx_description
1 polymer ?
#
loop_
_entity_poly.entity_id
_entity_poly.type
_entity_poly.pdbx_seq_one_letter_code
_entity_poly.pdbx_strand_id
1 'polypeptide(L)'
;MRLQSDLSVPLAAEGERPATAGGTVAISGAIAVLLFILSTSFILLAGSASAGTETGEFCPTCPDWTNLDGWLEKKAAYEEDMKNVQQNGLQNEMNNNELKIKTAEAEIGLNGSRNSSSSTHMGNSSNNSASNGMSNSTASALSRSSELVGAIASPDSIFSDEVVLDISPSAAAYIEGAVNLNYDRFFSEGGEIVPASEMARLLGDAGISSNDSLLIAGECLPCGGGPSPAFFTYWALKYLGHEKVRVLEGTIEDWKAGGLNISNTSAIRSKAEYIPHIRPELLATYEYVVTGGAQIVDARPANAYELGSIPGAINIPYENVLVNDSMMPKEMLKERFLDLDKNRSVVVYTNIGVEAALLWFALNESGYDARLYTWRDWLENQPKFPYELAEVSAQPNPVRSGEATTITASFHERTERTDSSQYSSSSANSSANQEPKLTVKGCATCGFGSPQGFANLDRKDGYVQIGSNRKAGQSSASSTNASDQSSSDGILRCTAVIYAPDGGEETRTSLLQTSGGRYMGIWNANVAPGLYKVSIVASLDGNAEAFTDVLQVEVTRKG
;
A
#
# COMPACT_ATOMS: atom_id res chain seq x y z
N MET A 1 -10.88 61.63 -13.89
CA MET A 1 -12.08 62.01 -14.67
C MET A 1 -11.65 62.16 -16.12
N ARG A 2 -12.01 61.18 -16.98
CA ARG A 2 -11.89 61.15 -18.46
C ARG A 2 -10.49 61.37 -19.06
N LEU A 3 -10.07 60.75 -20.15
CA LEU A 3 -10.43 59.62 -21.04
C LEU A 3 -9.33 59.73 -22.11
N GLN A 4 -8.84 58.59 -22.63
CA GLN A 4 -8.51 58.32 -24.06
C GLN A 4 -7.69 59.36 -24.87
N SER A 5 -6.84 59.03 -25.84
CA SER A 5 -6.47 57.81 -26.55
C SER A 5 -5.39 58.25 -27.57
N ASP A 6 -4.85 57.24 -28.24
CA ASP A 6 -4.35 57.28 -29.61
C ASP A 6 -2.85 57.48 -29.88
N LEU A 7 -2.32 56.34 -30.35
CA LEU A 7 -1.12 56.12 -31.12
C LEU A 7 -0.99 57.11 -32.30
N SER A 8 0.27 57.46 -32.61
CA SER A 8 0.79 57.52 -33.98
C SER A 8 2.32 57.57 -33.94
N VAL A 9 2.97 56.55 -34.49
CA VAL A 9 4.40 56.52 -34.86
C VAL A 9 4.47 56.79 -36.37
N PRO A 10 5.48 57.51 -36.91
CA PRO A 10 6.45 56.79 -37.76
C PRO A 10 7.88 57.37 -37.83
N LEU A 11 8.85 56.44 -37.84
CA LEU A 11 10.00 56.23 -38.76
C LEU A 11 11.14 57.25 -38.97
N ALA A 12 12.31 56.63 -39.23
CA ALA A 12 13.60 57.09 -39.76
C ALA A 12 14.58 57.70 -38.72
N ALA A 13 15.88 57.42 -38.69
CA ALA A 13 16.84 57.05 -39.74
C ALA A 13 18.07 56.35 -39.08
N GLU A 14 18.66 55.31 -39.69
CA GLU A 14 19.91 55.31 -40.50
C GLU A 14 21.24 55.28 -39.73
N GLY A 15 22.22 54.52 -40.28
CA GLY A 15 23.64 54.52 -39.88
C GLY A 15 24.21 53.12 -39.62
N GLU A 16 24.39 52.27 -40.63
CA GLU A 16 25.69 52.01 -41.31
C GLU A 16 26.61 50.92 -40.66
N ARG A 17 26.49 49.69 -41.20
CA ARG A 17 27.50 48.82 -41.90
C ARG A 17 29.03 48.99 -41.63
N PRO A 18 29.90 48.07 -42.11
CA PRO A 18 29.77 46.62 -42.45
C PRO A 18 31.04 45.78 -42.06
N ALA A 19 31.05 44.47 -42.36
CA ALA A 19 32.00 43.86 -43.33
C ALA A 19 31.98 42.32 -43.36
N THR A 20 31.64 41.78 -44.56
CA THR A 20 32.29 40.69 -45.34
C THR A 20 32.31 39.26 -44.80
N ALA A 21 32.19 38.16 -45.57
CA ALA A 21 32.06 37.87 -47.01
C ALA A 21 31.36 36.49 -47.13
N GLY A 22 30.46 36.25 -48.09
CA GLY A 22 30.74 35.63 -49.41
C GLY A 22 30.50 34.11 -49.36
N GLY A 23 29.78 33.43 -50.25
CA GLY A 23 28.97 33.76 -51.41
C GLY A 23 28.26 32.48 -51.92
N THR A 24 27.10 32.66 -52.58
CA THR A 24 26.59 32.01 -53.83
C THR A 24 26.73 30.47 -54.01
N VAL A 25 25.75 29.67 -54.47
CA VAL A 25 24.92 29.68 -55.71
C VAL A 25 23.84 28.58 -55.47
N ALA A 26 22.53 28.85 -55.44
CA ALA A 26 21.52 28.88 -56.53
C ALA A 26 21.35 27.59 -57.38
N ILE A 27 20.09 27.34 -57.76
CA ILE A 27 19.49 26.55 -58.88
C ILE A 27 18.27 25.79 -58.29
N SER A 28 17.05 26.34 -58.35
CA SER A 28 16.08 26.31 -59.48
C SER A 28 15.58 24.89 -59.76
N GLY A 29 14.31 24.53 -59.90
CA GLY A 29 13.01 25.20 -60.01
C GLY A 29 12.00 24.03 -60.17
N ALA A 30 10.85 24.06 -59.49
CA ALA A 30 9.56 24.54 -60.00
C ALA A 30 8.72 23.47 -60.74
N ILE A 31 7.39 23.62 -60.57
CA ILE A 31 6.25 23.04 -61.30
C ILE A 31 5.71 21.73 -60.66
N ALA A 32 4.64 21.69 -59.86
CA ALA A 32 3.28 22.27 -59.88
C ALA A 32 2.22 21.42 -60.60
N VAL A 33 1.04 21.42 -59.96
CA VAL A 33 -0.35 21.32 -60.47
C VAL A 33 -1.14 20.04 -60.11
N LEU A 34 -2.33 20.34 -59.57
CA LEU A 34 -3.60 19.60 -59.41
C LEU A 34 -3.92 19.09 -57.99
N LEU A 35 -5.08 19.36 -57.38
CA LEU A 35 -6.22 20.27 -57.59
C LEU A 35 -7.23 20.01 -56.43
N PHE A 36 -8.02 21.01 -56.04
CA PHE A 36 -9.26 21.00 -55.20
C PHE A 36 -9.14 20.73 -53.67
N ILE A 37 -9.10 21.77 -52.80
CA ILE A 37 -10.21 22.58 -52.20
C ILE A 37 -11.00 21.78 -51.14
N LEU A 38 -10.66 21.93 -49.84
CA LEU A 38 -11.28 22.81 -48.79
C LEU A 38 -12.70 22.33 -48.41
N SER A 39 -13.10 22.11 -47.16
CA SER A 39 -12.75 22.79 -45.90
C SER A 39 -13.41 22.10 -44.69
N THR A 40 -12.90 22.44 -43.50
CA THR A 40 -13.39 22.19 -42.10
C THR A 40 -13.06 20.80 -41.52
N SER A 41 -12.30 20.62 -40.42
CA SER A 41 -11.68 21.49 -39.42
C SER A 41 -10.55 20.75 -38.67
N PHE A 42 -9.40 21.40 -38.52
CA PHE A 42 -8.60 21.59 -37.28
C PHE A 42 -9.07 20.77 -36.04
N ILE A 43 -8.26 19.94 -35.35
CA ILE A 43 -7.08 20.29 -34.50
C ILE A 43 -6.11 19.09 -34.36
N LEU A 44 -4.84 19.41 -34.11
CA LEU A 44 -3.61 18.60 -34.09
C LEU A 44 -3.49 17.47 -33.02
N LEU A 45 -2.82 16.40 -33.47
CA LEU A 45 -1.70 15.65 -32.87
C LEU A 45 -1.16 16.09 -31.49
N ALA A 46 -1.05 15.14 -30.56
CA ALA A 46 0.22 14.64 -30.03
C ALA A 46 -0.04 13.44 -29.10
N GLY A 47 0.48 12.27 -29.48
CA GLY A 47 0.66 11.16 -28.55
C GLY A 47 1.98 11.33 -27.80
N SER A 48 1.90 11.30 -26.48
CA SER A 48 3.04 11.15 -25.58
C SER A 48 2.58 10.38 -24.35
N ALA A 49 3.36 9.39 -23.95
CA ALA A 49 3.36 8.89 -22.58
C ALA A 49 3.97 9.96 -21.64
N SER A 50 3.33 10.26 -20.51
CA SER A 50 3.95 10.52 -19.18
C SER A 50 2.93 11.10 -18.18
N ALA A 51 3.01 10.64 -16.92
CA ALA A 51 2.87 11.38 -15.65
C ALA A 51 1.70 12.36 -15.40
N GLY A 52 1.03 12.15 -14.25
CA GLY A 52 0.38 13.20 -13.45
C GLY A 52 -1.02 13.61 -13.90
N THR A 53 -2.06 13.25 -13.14
CA THR A 53 -3.36 13.91 -13.26
C THR A 53 -3.40 15.15 -12.37
N GLU A 54 -3.07 16.31 -12.93
CA GLU A 54 -3.47 17.64 -12.46
C GLU A 54 -4.90 18.02 -12.94
N THR A 55 -5.84 17.06 -13.04
CA THR A 55 -7.22 17.35 -13.45
C THR A 55 -8.20 17.53 -12.29
N GLY A 56 -7.78 17.34 -11.03
CA GLY A 56 -8.64 17.58 -9.87
C GLY A 56 -9.88 16.66 -9.81
N GLU A 57 -9.89 15.56 -10.57
CA GLU A 57 -10.93 14.55 -10.47
C GLU A 57 -10.78 13.76 -9.16
N PHE A 58 -11.91 13.59 -8.48
CA PHE A 58 -11.97 12.97 -7.16
C PHE A 58 -11.71 11.45 -7.26
N CYS A 59 -10.70 10.94 -6.53
CA CYS A 59 -10.41 9.50 -6.43
C CYS A 59 -11.10 8.88 -5.19
N PRO A 60 -12.12 8.00 -5.35
CA PRO A 60 -12.85 7.39 -4.24
C PRO A 60 -12.11 6.24 -3.54
N THR A 61 -11.00 5.76 -4.12
CA THR A 61 -10.16 4.68 -3.60
C THR A 61 -8.79 5.16 -3.10
N CYS A 62 -8.51 6.47 -3.21
CA CYS A 62 -7.26 7.07 -2.78
C CYS A 62 -7.54 8.05 -1.61
N PRO A 63 -7.47 7.61 -0.34
CA PRO A 63 -7.76 8.49 0.78
C PRO A 63 -6.80 9.67 0.79
N ASP A 64 -7.35 10.89 0.85
CA ASP A 64 -6.54 12.08 1.14
C ASP A 64 -6.26 12.12 2.63
N TRP A 65 -5.10 11.59 3.02
CA TRP A 65 -4.67 11.56 4.42
C TRP A 65 -4.35 12.96 5.00
N THR A 66 -4.26 13.99 4.16
CA THR A 66 -4.07 15.38 4.60
C THR A 66 -5.40 16.10 4.86
N ASN A 67 -6.50 15.61 4.30
CA ASN A 67 -7.86 16.10 4.52
C ASN A 67 -8.88 14.95 4.47
N LEU A 68 -8.79 14.06 5.45
CA LEU A 68 -9.58 12.83 5.46
C LEU A 68 -11.09 13.11 5.54
N ASP A 69 -11.51 14.08 6.35
CA ASP A 69 -12.92 14.45 6.48
C ASP A 69 -13.50 15.00 5.16
N GLY A 70 -12.76 15.90 4.50
CA GLY A 70 -13.17 16.43 3.20
C GLY A 70 -13.15 15.39 2.07
N TRP A 71 -12.32 14.35 2.18
CA TRP A 71 -12.32 13.22 1.27
C TRP A 71 -13.50 12.27 1.52
N LEU A 72 -13.82 11.98 2.77
CA LEU A 72 -14.96 11.14 3.15
C LEU A 72 -16.29 11.76 2.69
N GLU A 73 -16.45 13.08 2.81
CA GLU A 73 -17.63 13.79 2.29
C GLU A 73 -17.75 13.68 0.76
N LYS A 74 -16.65 13.88 0.02
CA LYS A 74 -16.65 13.71 -1.44
C LYS A 74 -16.90 12.26 -1.86
N LYS A 75 -16.42 11.30 -1.07
CA LYS A 75 -16.66 9.86 -1.30
C LYS A 75 -18.13 9.53 -1.14
N ALA A 76 -18.77 10.01 -0.09
CA ALA A 76 -20.20 9.80 0.14
C ALA A 76 -21.05 10.41 -1.00
N ALA A 77 -20.72 11.63 -1.46
CA ALA A 77 -21.41 12.27 -2.58
C ALA A 77 -21.23 11.49 -3.90
N TYR A 78 -20.01 11.01 -4.16
CA TYR A 78 -19.72 10.16 -5.33
C TYR A 78 -20.51 8.84 -5.30
N GLU A 79 -20.57 8.17 -4.15
CA GLU A 79 -21.34 6.92 -3.98
C GLU A 79 -22.85 7.14 -4.15
N GLU A 80 -23.37 8.30 -3.74
CA GLU A 80 -24.77 8.68 -3.94
C GLU A 80 -25.08 8.96 -5.41
N ASP A 81 -24.20 9.65 -6.13
CA ASP A 81 -24.33 9.87 -7.58
C ASP A 81 -24.28 8.55 -8.35
N MET A 82 -23.40 7.61 -7.97
CA MET A 82 -23.34 6.29 -8.59
C MET A 82 -24.63 5.48 -8.38
N LYS A 83 -25.27 5.58 -7.19
CA LYS A 83 -26.58 4.98 -6.94
C LYS A 83 -27.68 5.59 -7.81
N ASN A 84 -27.64 6.91 -8.02
CA ASN A 84 -28.60 7.62 -8.87
C ASN A 84 -28.43 7.29 -10.36
N VAL A 85 -27.19 7.14 -10.84
CA VAL A 85 -26.89 6.67 -12.20
C VAL A 85 -27.43 5.25 -12.42
N GLN A 86 -27.26 4.38 -11.42
CA GLN A 86 -27.76 3.00 -11.48
C GLN A 86 -29.30 2.92 -11.47
N GLN A 87 -29.99 3.75 -10.68
CA GLN A 87 -31.46 3.84 -10.72
C GLN A 87 -31.99 4.41 -12.04
N ASN A 88 -31.36 5.45 -12.59
CA ASN A 88 -31.78 6.05 -13.86
C ASN A 88 -31.46 5.16 -15.08
N GLY A 89 -30.39 4.35 -15.00
CA GLY A 89 -30.06 3.34 -16.00
C GLY A 89 -31.14 2.25 -16.11
N LEU A 90 -31.63 1.76 -14.98
CA LEU A 90 -32.72 0.77 -14.91
C LEU A 90 -34.04 1.33 -15.46
N GLN A 91 -34.37 2.59 -15.19
CA GLN A 91 -35.59 3.23 -15.71
C GLN A 91 -35.53 3.45 -17.24
N ASN A 92 -34.36 3.77 -17.78
CA ASN A 92 -34.15 3.92 -19.23
C ASN A 92 -34.19 2.58 -19.98
N GLU A 93 -33.70 1.50 -19.36
CA GLU A 93 -33.83 0.14 -19.92
C GLU A 93 -35.28 -0.36 -19.92
N MET A 94 -36.06 -0.06 -18.86
CA MET A 94 -37.49 -0.36 -18.83
C MET A 94 -38.26 0.37 -19.94
N ASN A 95 -37.99 1.65 -20.15
CA ASN A 95 -38.63 2.44 -21.21
C ASN A 95 -38.23 1.98 -22.62
N ASN A 96 -36.98 1.56 -22.82
CA ASN A 96 -36.50 1.02 -24.10
C ASN A 96 -37.04 -0.38 -24.40
N ASN A 97 -37.24 -1.21 -23.39
CA ASN A 97 -37.88 -2.51 -23.54
C ASN A 97 -39.38 -2.38 -23.83
N GLU A 98 -40.07 -1.41 -23.24
CA GLU A 98 -41.48 -1.12 -23.55
C GLU A 98 -41.66 -0.61 -25.00
N LEU A 99 -40.69 0.16 -25.52
CA LEU A 99 -40.66 0.59 -26.92
C LEU A 99 -40.41 -0.59 -27.89
N LYS A 100 -39.51 -1.51 -27.53
CA LYS A 100 -39.21 -2.71 -28.34
C LYS A 100 -40.40 -3.69 -28.39
N ILE A 101 -41.13 -3.86 -27.29
CA ILE A 101 -42.33 -4.71 -27.24
C ILE A 101 -43.44 -4.13 -28.14
N LYS A 102 -43.67 -2.81 -28.10
CA LYS A 102 -44.63 -2.13 -29.00
C LYS A 102 -44.24 -2.20 -30.48
N THR A 103 -42.94 -2.32 -30.77
CA THR A 103 -42.42 -2.48 -32.14
C THR A 103 -42.55 -3.93 -32.63
N ALA A 104 -42.34 -4.91 -31.76
CA ALA A 104 -42.50 -6.34 -32.06
C ALA A 104 -43.98 -6.76 -32.25
N GLU A 105 -44.90 -6.14 -31.51
CA GLU A 105 -46.36 -6.36 -31.68
C GLU A 105 -46.89 -5.79 -33.02
N ALA A 106 -46.20 -4.81 -33.61
CA ALA A 106 -46.53 -4.27 -34.94
C ALA A 106 -46.04 -5.17 -36.10
N GLU A 107 -44.98 -5.96 -35.90
CA GLU A 107 -44.41 -6.84 -36.93
C GLU A 107 -45.07 -8.23 -37.01
N ILE A 108 -45.72 -8.69 -35.93
CA ILE A 108 -46.44 -9.99 -35.91
C ILE A 108 -47.82 -9.90 -36.59
N GLY A 109 -48.32 -8.70 -36.88
CA GLY A 109 -49.60 -8.47 -37.58
C GLY A 109 -49.56 -8.67 -39.11
N LEU A 110 -48.39 -8.89 -39.71
CA LEU A 110 -48.22 -8.90 -41.18
C LEU A 110 -47.30 -10.04 -41.62
N ASN A 111 -47.69 -11.31 -41.45
CA ASN A 111 -47.32 -12.40 -42.36
C ASN A 111 -48.06 -13.70 -42.01
N GLY A 112 -49.35 -13.73 -42.33
CA GLY A 112 -50.08 -14.98 -42.52
C GLY A 112 -50.20 -15.30 -44.01
N SER A 113 -49.79 -16.51 -44.40
CA SER A 113 -50.07 -17.21 -45.67
C SER A 113 -48.89 -17.39 -46.64
N ARG A 114 -48.30 -18.59 -46.68
CA ARG A 114 -48.40 -19.55 -47.82
C ARG A 114 -47.58 -20.84 -47.64
N ASN A 115 -48.08 -21.87 -48.32
CA ASN A 115 -47.86 -23.31 -48.19
C ASN A 115 -46.61 -23.93 -48.87
N SER A 116 -46.26 -25.12 -48.35
CA SER A 116 -45.98 -26.42 -49.02
C SER A 116 -44.69 -26.73 -49.82
N SER A 117 -44.06 -27.84 -49.38
CA SER A 117 -43.76 -29.12 -50.09
C SER A 117 -42.36 -29.48 -50.62
N SER A 118 -41.99 -30.75 -50.32
CA SER A 118 -41.04 -31.69 -50.99
C SER A 118 -39.52 -31.45 -50.84
N SER A 119 -38.59 -32.42 -50.82
CA SER A 119 -38.55 -33.88 -50.70
C SER A 119 -37.05 -34.32 -50.67
N THR A 120 -36.72 -35.38 -49.91
CA THR A 120 -35.63 -36.40 -50.07
C THR A 120 -34.31 -36.10 -50.83
N HIS A 121 -33.16 -36.42 -50.19
CA HIS A 121 -32.25 -37.49 -50.68
C HIS A 121 -31.17 -37.94 -49.67
N MET A 122 -30.83 -39.23 -49.76
CA MET A 122 -29.82 -39.99 -48.99
C MET A 122 -28.41 -39.86 -49.59
N GLY A 123 -27.36 -40.11 -48.79
CA GLY A 123 -26.02 -40.41 -49.26
C GLY A 123 -25.08 -40.84 -48.13
N ASN A 124 -24.88 -42.16 -48.01
CA ASN A 124 -24.06 -42.87 -47.03
C ASN A 124 -22.63 -43.11 -47.56
N SER A 125 -21.59 -43.12 -46.71
CA SER A 125 -20.42 -44.02 -46.87
C SER A 125 -19.47 -44.02 -45.67
N SER A 126 -19.22 -45.26 -45.23
CA SER A 126 -18.36 -45.73 -44.14
C SER A 126 -16.91 -45.99 -44.60
N ASN A 127 -15.93 -45.99 -43.69
CA ASN A 127 -15.20 -47.20 -43.25
C ASN A 127 -13.89 -46.96 -42.47
N ASN A 128 -13.79 -47.71 -41.35
CA ASN A 128 -12.67 -48.51 -40.77
C ASN A 128 -11.30 -47.86 -40.50
N SER A 129 -10.78 -47.79 -39.25
CA SER A 129 -10.46 -48.80 -38.20
C SER A 129 -9.13 -49.54 -38.39
N ALA A 130 -8.24 -49.43 -37.39
CA ALA A 130 -7.22 -50.42 -37.04
C ALA A 130 -6.68 -50.20 -35.61
N SER A 131 -6.61 -51.30 -34.86
CA SER A 131 -6.29 -51.46 -33.44
C SER A 131 -4.86 -51.99 -33.20
N ASN A 132 -4.30 -51.76 -32.00
CA ASN A 132 -3.35 -52.60 -31.23
C ASN A 132 -3.04 -51.81 -29.93
N GLY A 133 -2.87 -52.31 -28.70
CA GLY A 133 -2.86 -53.64 -28.07
C GLY A 133 -2.17 -53.50 -26.68
N MET A 134 -2.75 -54.12 -25.64
CA MET A 134 -2.17 -54.59 -24.37
C MET A 134 -1.73 -53.63 -23.21
N SER A 135 -2.52 -53.74 -22.13
CA SER A 135 -2.19 -54.13 -20.73
C SER A 135 -1.55 -53.17 -19.70
N ASN A 136 -2.30 -53.06 -18.58
CA ASN A 136 -1.87 -52.93 -17.18
C ASN A 136 -1.02 -51.71 -16.75
N SER A 137 -1.69 -50.58 -16.49
CA SER A 137 -1.14 -49.47 -15.68
C SER A 137 -2.19 -48.68 -14.87
N THR A 138 -3.45 -49.14 -14.82
CA THR A 138 -4.60 -48.33 -14.35
C THR A 138 -4.60 -48.00 -12.86
N ALA A 139 -3.82 -48.68 -12.01
CA ALA A 139 -3.73 -48.35 -10.58
C ALA A 139 -2.63 -47.32 -10.24
N SER A 140 -1.65 -47.11 -11.13
CA SER A 140 -0.57 -46.12 -10.94
C SER A 140 -0.81 -44.83 -11.73
N ALA A 141 -1.67 -44.87 -12.76
CA ALA A 141 -2.01 -43.71 -13.58
C ALA A 141 -3.01 -42.77 -12.90
N LEU A 142 -3.95 -43.29 -12.09
CA LEU A 142 -4.94 -42.46 -11.38
C LEU A 142 -4.34 -41.60 -10.25
N SER A 143 -3.16 -41.96 -9.73
CA SER A 143 -2.48 -41.17 -8.68
C SER A 143 -1.50 -40.14 -9.25
N ARG A 144 -1.20 -40.19 -10.56
CA ARG A 144 -0.29 -39.27 -11.24
C ARG A 144 -0.99 -38.28 -12.17
N SER A 145 -2.28 -38.48 -12.43
CA SER A 145 -3.09 -37.54 -13.21
C SER A 145 -3.62 -36.35 -12.40
N SER A 146 -3.40 -36.33 -11.08
CA SER A 146 -3.77 -35.20 -10.20
C SER A 146 -2.68 -34.13 -10.06
N GLU A 147 -1.48 -34.36 -10.60
CA GLU A 147 -0.29 -33.51 -10.35
C GLU A 147 -0.04 -32.43 -11.41
N LEU A 148 -0.91 -32.24 -12.41
CA LEU A 148 -0.70 -31.19 -13.41
C LEU A 148 -1.99 -30.57 -13.93
N VAL A 149 -2.85 -30.12 -13.01
CA VAL A 149 -3.81 -29.05 -13.34
C VAL A 149 -3.24 -27.76 -12.77
N GLY A 150 -3.03 -26.77 -13.62
CA GLY A 150 -2.56 -25.46 -13.20
C GLY A 150 -3.48 -24.85 -12.14
N ALA A 151 -2.93 -24.07 -11.22
CA ALA A 151 -3.71 -23.36 -10.22
C ALA A 151 -4.60 -22.24 -10.81
N ILE A 152 -4.41 -21.92 -12.10
CA ILE A 152 -5.28 -21.06 -12.89
C ILE A 152 -6.03 -21.93 -13.90
N ALA A 153 -7.34 -21.73 -14.02
CA ALA A 153 -8.23 -22.43 -14.92
C ALA A 153 -8.78 -21.46 -15.96
N SER A 154 -8.72 -21.84 -17.23
CA SER A 154 -9.47 -21.15 -18.28
C SER A 154 -10.93 -21.64 -18.29
N PRO A 155 -11.89 -20.86 -18.81
CA PRO A 155 -13.32 -21.24 -18.85
C PRO A 155 -13.60 -22.64 -19.45
N ASP A 156 -12.81 -23.07 -20.43
CA ASP A 156 -12.96 -24.38 -21.09
C ASP A 156 -12.38 -25.56 -20.27
N SER A 157 -11.78 -25.31 -19.11
CA SER A 157 -11.00 -26.29 -18.31
C SER A 157 -11.60 -26.61 -16.95
N ILE A 158 -12.91 -26.43 -16.81
CA ILE A 158 -13.63 -26.58 -15.53
C ILE A 158 -14.13 -28.00 -15.38
N PHE A 159 -13.92 -28.56 -14.19
CA PHE A 159 -14.36 -29.91 -13.89
C PHE A 159 -15.80 -29.87 -13.39
N SER A 160 -16.59 -30.87 -13.79
CA SER A 160 -18.01 -30.94 -13.44
C SER A 160 -18.28 -31.14 -11.95
N ASP A 161 -17.27 -31.56 -11.17
CA ASP A 161 -17.34 -31.75 -9.72
C ASP A 161 -16.80 -30.57 -8.91
N GLU A 162 -16.33 -29.51 -9.58
CA GLU A 162 -15.90 -28.29 -8.89
C GLU A 162 -17.08 -27.45 -8.40
N VAL A 163 -16.93 -26.92 -7.20
CA VAL A 163 -17.80 -25.89 -6.64
C VAL A 163 -17.24 -24.55 -7.04
N VAL A 164 -18.01 -23.80 -7.83
CA VAL A 164 -17.65 -22.42 -8.18
C VAL A 164 -17.92 -21.53 -6.97
N LEU A 165 -16.88 -20.89 -6.45
CA LEU A 165 -16.93 -19.94 -5.36
C LEU A 165 -16.79 -18.53 -5.93
N ASP A 166 -17.91 -17.82 -6.03
CA ASP A 166 -17.94 -16.42 -6.41
C ASP A 166 -17.59 -15.54 -5.21
N ILE A 167 -16.59 -14.68 -5.35
CA ILE A 167 -16.07 -13.85 -4.24
C ILE A 167 -16.54 -12.40 -4.26
N SER A 168 -17.42 -12.04 -5.20
CA SER A 168 -17.76 -10.66 -5.52
C SER A 168 -18.73 -10.07 -4.49
N PRO A 169 -18.45 -8.90 -3.87
CA PRO A 169 -19.32 -8.32 -2.85
C PRO A 169 -20.72 -7.91 -3.31
N SER A 170 -20.86 -7.57 -4.60
CA SER A 170 -22.09 -7.02 -5.21
C SER A 170 -22.29 -7.54 -6.62
N ALA A 171 -22.27 -8.87 -6.81
CA ALA A 171 -22.40 -9.48 -8.13
C ALA A 171 -23.81 -9.25 -8.71
N ALA A 172 -23.89 -8.75 -9.96
CA ALA A 172 -25.14 -8.61 -10.69
C ALA A 172 -25.61 -9.93 -11.33
N ALA A 173 -24.67 -10.82 -11.59
CA ALA A 173 -24.88 -12.17 -12.10
C ALA A 173 -23.80 -13.10 -11.54
N TYR A 174 -24.04 -14.39 -11.66
CA TYR A 174 -23.16 -15.47 -11.19
C TYR A 174 -22.96 -16.48 -12.32
N ILE A 175 -21.84 -17.19 -12.30
CA ILE A 175 -21.71 -18.44 -13.06
C ILE A 175 -22.82 -19.40 -12.58
N GLU A 176 -23.47 -20.11 -13.50
CA GLU A 176 -24.56 -21.02 -13.13
C GLU A 176 -24.09 -22.06 -12.09
N GLY A 177 -24.78 -22.12 -10.95
CA GLY A 177 -24.43 -23.00 -9.84
C GLY A 177 -23.39 -22.46 -8.85
N ALA A 178 -22.86 -21.25 -9.05
CA ALA A 178 -21.87 -20.67 -8.15
C ALA A 178 -22.44 -20.31 -6.78
N VAL A 179 -21.69 -20.63 -5.73
CA VAL A 179 -21.95 -20.18 -4.35
C VAL A 179 -21.23 -18.86 -4.16
N ASN A 180 -21.90 -17.88 -3.59
CA ASN A 180 -21.30 -16.58 -3.32
C ASN A 180 -20.87 -16.46 -1.85
N LEU A 181 -19.59 -16.15 -1.65
CA LEU A 181 -19.00 -15.77 -0.37
C LEU A 181 -18.04 -14.61 -0.61
N ASN A 182 -18.51 -13.40 -0.31
CA ASN A 182 -17.74 -12.19 -0.53
C ASN A 182 -16.39 -12.24 0.20
N TYR A 183 -15.31 -11.93 -0.52
CA TYR A 183 -13.94 -12.00 0.04
C TYR A 183 -13.72 -11.00 1.19
N ASP A 184 -14.45 -9.88 1.20
CA ASP A 184 -14.36 -8.83 2.21
C ASP A 184 -14.74 -9.34 3.61
N ARG A 185 -15.53 -10.42 3.70
CA ARG A 185 -15.88 -11.08 4.96
C ARG A 185 -14.70 -11.79 5.63
N PHE A 186 -13.59 -11.98 4.92
CA PHE A 186 -12.33 -12.42 5.52
C PHE A 186 -11.57 -11.30 6.21
N PHE A 187 -12.14 -10.09 6.26
CA PHE A 187 -11.59 -8.96 6.97
C PHE A 187 -12.51 -8.46 8.09
N SER A 188 -11.91 -8.06 9.21
CA SER A 188 -12.58 -7.34 10.30
C SER A 188 -12.77 -5.85 9.93
N GLU A 189 -13.55 -5.14 10.74
CA GLU A 189 -13.63 -3.68 10.66
C GLU A 189 -12.24 -3.08 10.91
N GLY A 190 -11.70 -2.36 9.93
CA GLY A 190 -10.30 -1.89 9.92
C GLY A 190 -9.36 -2.69 9.01
N GLY A 191 -9.82 -3.82 8.46
CA GLY A 191 -9.14 -4.64 7.44
C GLY A 191 -8.25 -5.76 8.01
N GLU A 192 -8.34 -6.06 9.31
CA GLU A 192 -7.87 -7.29 10.00
C GLU A 192 -8.12 -8.56 9.20
N ILE A 193 -7.13 -9.36 8.78
CA ILE A 193 -7.49 -10.72 8.34
C ILE A 193 -8.12 -11.44 9.54
N VAL A 194 -9.37 -11.88 9.41
CA VAL A 194 -10.09 -12.52 10.52
C VAL A 194 -9.39 -13.82 10.94
N PRO A 195 -9.55 -14.26 12.21
CA PRO A 195 -8.93 -15.50 12.66
C PRO A 195 -9.34 -16.70 11.81
N ALA A 196 -8.45 -17.68 11.70
CA ALA A 196 -8.69 -18.86 10.86
C ALA A 196 -9.97 -19.64 11.22
N SER A 197 -10.35 -19.64 12.50
CA SER A 197 -11.62 -20.20 12.96
C SER A 197 -12.84 -19.49 12.39
N GLU A 198 -12.75 -18.17 12.19
CA GLU A 198 -13.82 -17.40 11.57
C GLU A 198 -13.87 -17.63 10.05
N MET A 199 -12.73 -17.65 9.36
CA MET A 199 -12.70 -18.02 7.94
C MET A 199 -13.30 -19.41 7.70
N ALA A 200 -12.94 -20.39 8.54
CA ALA A 200 -13.52 -21.74 8.49
C ALA A 200 -15.04 -21.73 8.71
N ARG A 201 -15.53 -20.97 9.70
CA ARG A 201 -16.96 -20.81 9.96
C ARG A 201 -17.70 -20.22 8.74
N LEU A 202 -17.14 -19.19 8.11
CA LEU A 202 -17.73 -18.55 6.94
C LEU A 202 -17.86 -19.52 5.75
N LEU A 203 -16.82 -20.32 5.50
CA LEU A 203 -16.83 -21.36 4.46
C LEU A 203 -17.87 -22.45 4.77
N GLY A 204 -17.90 -22.95 6.01
CA GLY A 204 -18.88 -23.95 6.44
C GLY A 204 -20.32 -23.46 6.36
N ASP A 205 -20.57 -22.19 6.74
CA ASP A 205 -21.87 -21.54 6.62
C ASP A 205 -22.32 -21.41 5.15
N ALA A 206 -21.37 -21.27 4.20
CA ALA A 206 -21.61 -21.29 2.76
C ALA A 206 -21.77 -22.70 2.18
N GLY A 207 -21.66 -23.75 3.00
CA GLY A 207 -21.78 -25.15 2.57
C GLY A 207 -20.53 -25.70 1.87
N ILE A 208 -19.36 -25.11 2.16
CA ILE A 208 -18.06 -25.55 1.68
C ILE A 208 -17.39 -26.38 2.78
N SER A 209 -16.87 -27.54 2.39
CA SER A 209 -16.05 -28.42 3.22
C SER A 209 -14.58 -28.35 2.76
N SER A 210 -13.65 -28.79 3.61
CA SER A 210 -12.21 -28.81 3.26
C SER A 210 -11.84 -29.85 2.18
N ASN A 211 -12.78 -30.70 1.77
CA ASN A 211 -12.59 -31.74 0.74
C ASN A 211 -13.16 -31.36 -0.64
N ASP A 212 -13.98 -30.31 -0.72
CA ASP A 212 -14.55 -29.83 -1.98
C ASP A 212 -13.43 -29.44 -2.94
N SER A 213 -13.65 -29.63 -4.24
CA SER A 213 -12.80 -29.03 -5.27
C SER A 213 -13.35 -27.65 -5.56
N LEU A 214 -12.57 -26.59 -5.36
CA LEU A 214 -13.03 -25.20 -5.50
C LEU A 214 -12.44 -24.52 -6.74
N LEU A 215 -13.30 -23.83 -7.47
CA LEU A 215 -12.91 -22.86 -8.50
C LEU A 215 -13.33 -21.47 -8.04
N ILE A 216 -12.37 -20.62 -7.72
CA ILE A 216 -12.62 -19.24 -7.30
C ILE A 216 -12.90 -18.40 -8.55
N ALA A 217 -14.00 -17.67 -8.55
CA ALA A 217 -14.39 -16.75 -9.62
C ALA A 217 -14.82 -15.40 -9.03
N GLY A 218 -14.83 -14.38 -9.89
CA GLY A 218 -15.31 -13.05 -9.54
C GLY A 218 -14.18 -12.07 -9.18
N GLU A 219 -14.60 -10.82 -9.01
CA GLU A 219 -13.73 -9.68 -8.81
C GLU A 219 -14.40 -8.66 -7.89
N CYS A 220 -13.64 -7.65 -7.42
CA CYS A 220 -14.24 -6.53 -6.70
C CYS A 220 -14.48 -5.34 -7.64
N LEU A 221 -15.60 -5.33 -8.35
CA LEU A 221 -15.99 -4.17 -9.17
C LEU A 221 -16.06 -2.84 -8.38
N PRO A 222 -16.62 -2.78 -7.16
CA PRO A 222 -16.59 -1.55 -6.35
C PRO A 222 -15.18 -1.08 -5.97
N CYS A 223 -14.18 -1.98 -6.05
CA CYS A 223 -12.78 -1.68 -5.73
C CYS A 223 -11.94 -1.31 -6.96
N GLY A 224 -12.53 -1.20 -8.15
CA GLY A 224 -11.81 -0.98 -9.41
C GLY A 224 -11.53 -2.24 -10.24
N GLY A 225 -12.05 -3.40 -9.82
CA GLY A 225 -11.97 -4.66 -10.55
C GLY A 225 -10.64 -5.41 -10.36
N GLY A 226 -10.41 -6.39 -11.24
CA GLY A 226 -9.15 -7.11 -11.34
C GLY A 226 -9.04 -8.33 -10.43
N PRO A 227 -7.95 -9.11 -10.58
CA PRO A 227 -7.90 -10.49 -10.08
C PRO A 227 -7.47 -10.62 -8.61
N SER A 228 -6.93 -9.56 -8.00
CA SER A 228 -6.32 -9.63 -6.66
C SER A 228 -7.23 -10.24 -5.56
N PRO A 229 -8.53 -9.91 -5.47
CA PRO A 229 -9.43 -10.55 -4.49
C PRO A 229 -9.57 -12.08 -4.64
N ALA A 230 -9.55 -12.59 -5.87
CA ALA A 230 -9.59 -14.01 -6.14
C ALA A 230 -8.30 -14.70 -5.69
N PHE A 231 -7.14 -14.09 -5.94
CA PHE A 231 -5.84 -14.60 -5.47
C PHE A 231 -5.67 -14.48 -3.95
N PHE A 232 -6.24 -13.46 -3.30
CA PHE A 232 -6.33 -13.41 -1.85
C PHE A 232 -7.16 -14.56 -1.28
N THR A 233 -8.33 -14.83 -1.88
CA THR A 233 -9.17 -15.96 -1.47
C THR A 233 -8.45 -17.30 -1.68
N TYR A 234 -7.69 -17.43 -2.77
CA TYR A 234 -6.83 -18.58 -3.02
C TYR A 234 -5.79 -18.75 -1.92
N TRP A 235 -5.08 -17.67 -1.57
CA TRP A 235 -4.11 -17.69 -0.47
C TRP A 235 -4.78 -18.06 0.86
N ALA A 236 -5.94 -17.49 1.18
CA ALA A 236 -6.67 -17.77 2.42
C ALA A 236 -7.06 -19.26 2.51
N LEU A 237 -7.56 -19.84 1.41
CA LEU A 237 -7.86 -21.27 1.34
C LEU A 237 -6.60 -22.12 1.50
N LYS A 238 -5.48 -21.75 0.87
CA LYS A 238 -4.19 -22.43 1.10
C LYS A 238 -3.71 -22.32 2.54
N TYR A 239 -3.86 -21.15 3.17
CA TYR A 239 -3.55 -20.92 4.58
C TYR A 239 -4.38 -21.80 5.52
N LEU A 240 -5.64 -22.06 5.17
CA LEU A 240 -6.51 -23.00 5.87
C LEU A 240 -6.23 -24.48 5.54
N GLY A 241 -5.24 -24.78 4.69
CA GLY A 241 -4.88 -26.13 4.29
C GLY A 241 -5.77 -26.74 3.21
N HIS A 242 -6.52 -25.93 2.46
CA HIS A 242 -7.37 -26.40 1.37
C HIS A 242 -6.53 -26.80 0.15
N GLU A 243 -6.53 -28.08 -0.21
CA GLU A 243 -5.63 -28.58 -1.27
C GLU A 243 -6.17 -28.29 -2.67
N LYS A 244 -7.44 -28.61 -2.92
CA LYS A 244 -8.07 -28.59 -4.25
C LYS A 244 -8.72 -27.23 -4.54
N VAL A 245 -7.90 -26.24 -4.84
CA VAL A 245 -8.36 -24.90 -5.17
C VAL A 245 -7.67 -24.39 -6.43
N ARG A 246 -8.44 -23.79 -7.33
CA ARG A 246 -8.00 -23.09 -8.54
C ARG A 246 -8.65 -21.71 -8.64
N VAL A 247 -8.06 -20.82 -9.43
CA VAL A 247 -8.61 -19.50 -9.77
C VAL A 247 -9.06 -19.50 -11.22
N LEU A 248 -10.28 -19.05 -11.50
CA LEU A 248 -10.78 -18.84 -12.85
C LEU A 248 -10.11 -17.61 -13.46
N GLU A 249 -9.59 -17.76 -14.68
CA GLU A 249 -9.09 -16.67 -15.49
C GLU A 249 -10.24 -15.97 -16.22
N GLY A 250 -10.22 -14.63 -16.21
CA GLY A 250 -11.23 -13.78 -16.83
C GLY A 250 -12.39 -13.41 -15.91
N THR A 251 -13.29 -12.58 -16.43
CA THR A 251 -14.46 -12.07 -15.72
C THR A 251 -15.73 -12.87 -16.07
N ILE A 252 -16.84 -12.52 -15.43
CA ILE A 252 -18.15 -13.08 -15.78
C ILE A 252 -18.62 -12.64 -17.18
N GLU A 253 -18.15 -11.49 -17.67
CA GLU A 253 -18.38 -11.02 -19.04
C GLU A 253 -17.63 -11.91 -20.05
N ASP A 254 -16.40 -12.30 -19.75
CA ASP A 254 -15.63 -13.27 -20.57
C ASP A 254 -16.35 -14.62 -20.61
N TRP A 255 -16.84 -15.07 -19.45
CA TRP A 255 -17.65 -16.28 -19.33
C TRP A 255 -18.90 -16.24 -20.22
N LYS A 256 -19.64 -15.14 -20.16
CA LYS A 256 -20.83 -14.90 -20.98
C LYS A 256 -20.49 -14.81 -22.46
N ALA A 257 -19.38 -14.17 -22.82
CA ALA A 257 -18.91 -14.06 -24.21
C ALA A 257 -18.52 -15.44 -24.79
N GLY A 258 -18.05 -16.36 -23.94
CA GLY A 258 -17.83 -17.77 -24.28
C GLY A 258 -19.12 -18.58 -24.52
N GLY A 259 -20.30 -17.99 -24.32
CA GLY A 259 -21.58 -18.67 -24.48
C GLY A 259 -21.92 -19.62 -23.33
N LEU A 260 -21.24 -19.47 -22.20
CA LEU A 260 -21.46 -20.28 -21.00
C LEU A 260 -22.60 -19.69 -20.15
N ASN A 261 -23.30 -20.57 -19.43
CA ASN A 261 -24.50 -20.18 -18.70
C ASN A 261 -24.18 -19.32 -17.48
N ILE A 262 -25.06 -18.34 -17.23
CA ILE A 262 -25.06 -17.47 -16.07
C ILE A 262 -26.41 -17.52 -15.36
N SER A 263 -26.42 -17.12 -14.10
CA SER A 263 -27.59 -17.02 -13.24
C SER A 263 -27.69 -15.63 -12.62
N ASN A 264 -28.90 -15.15 -12.36
CA ASN A 264 -29.12 -13.90 -11.60
C ASN A 264 -29.13 -14.13 -10.08
N THR A 265 -29.01 -15.38 -9.64
CA THR A 265 -29.00 -15.77 -8.21
C THR A 265 -27.88 -16.75 -7.95
N SER A 266 -27.21 -16.63 -6.80
CA SER A 266 -26.24 -17.61 -6.35
C SER A 266 -26.93 -18.90 -5.89
N ALA A 267 -26.19 -20.01 -5.96
CA ALA A 267 -26.61 -21.29 -5.44
C ALA A 267 -26.53 -21.31 -3.91
N ILE A 268 -27.51 -21.96 -3.28
CA ILE A 268 -27.53 -22.20 -1.83
C ILE A 268 -27.17 -23.66 -1.59
N ARG A 269 -26.09 -23.89 -0.83
CA ARG A 269 -25.71 -25.21 -0.33
C ARG A 269 -26.16 -25.36 1.13
N SER A 270 -26.41 -26.60 1.53
CA SER A 270 -26.60 -26.90 2.96
C SER A 270 -25.29 -26.64 3.69
N LYS A 271 -25.38 -26.07 4.90
CA LYS A 271 -24.20 -25.83 5.74
C LYS A 271 -23.38 -27.11 5.89
N ALA A 272 -22.07 -26.95 5.85
CA ALA A 272 -21.09 -28.01 6.01
C ALA A 272 -20.16 -27.70 7.18
N GLU A 273 -19.51 -28.73 7.70
CA GLU A 273 -18.39 -28.54 8.61
C GLU A 273 -17.12 -28.27 7.79
N TYR A 274 -16.43 -27.18 8.08
CA TYR A 274 -15.13 -26.87 7.51
C TYR A 274 -14.05 -27.09 8.57
N ILE A 275 -13.21 -28.11 8.38
CA ILE A 275 -12.12 -28.44 9.30
C ILE A 275 -10.80 -27.94 8.69
N PRO A 276 -10.23 -26.84 9.23
CA PRO A 276 -9.01 -26.26 8.68
C PRO A 276 -7.75 -27.01 9.14
N HIS A 277 -6.76 -27.11 8.26
CA HIS A 277 -5.41 -27.59 8.56
C HIS A 277 -4.43 -26.43 8.35
N ILE A 278 -4.31 -25.59 9.39
CA ILE A 278 -3.60 -24.31 9.27
C ILE A 278 -2.15 -24.48 8.85
N ARG A 279 -1.74 -23.66 7.88
CA ARG A 279 -0.38 -23.56 7.33
C ARG A 279 0.27 -22.25 7.78
N PRO A 280 0.76 -22.17 9.03
CA PRO A 280 1.29 -20.92 9.60
C PRO A 280 2.49 -20.39 8.82
N GLU A 281 3.20 -21.24 8.07
CA GLU A 281 4.30 -20.83 7.21
C GLU A 281 3.88 -19.91 6.04
N LEU A 282 2.59 -19.75 5.74
CA LEU A 282 2.11 -18.87 4.66
C LEU A 282 1.82 -17.42 5.09
N LEU A 283 1.80 -17.15 6.40
CA LEU A 283 1.58 -15.82 6.99
C LEU A 283 2.77 -15.46 7.89
N ALA A 284 3.47 -14.37 7.57
CA ALA A 284 4.56 -13.88 8.42
C ALA A 284 4.01 -13.13 9.64
N THR A 285 4.75 -13.19 10.75
CA THR A 285 4.49 -12.35 11.94
C THR A 285 5.45 -11.16 11.95
N TYR A 286 5.14 -10.14 12.75
CA TYR A 286 6.03 -9.02 12.99
C TYR A 286 7.44 -9.47 13.41
N GLU A 287 7.54 -10.43 14.34
CA GLU A 287 8.82 -10.97 14.81
C GLU A 287 9.62 -11.61 13.67
N TYR A 288 8.94 -12.35 12.79
CA TYR A 288 9.57 -12.95 11.62
C TYR A 288 10.18 -11.89 10.70
N VAL A 289 9.46 -10.79 10.48
CA VAL A 289 9.90 -9.68 9.61
C VAL A 289 11.10 -8.95 10.21
N VAL A 290 11.10 -8.62 11.50
CA VAL A 290 12.20 -7.85 12.13
C VAL A 290 13.48 -8.65 12.33
N THR A 291 13.43 -9.99 12.37
CA THR A 291 14.64 -10.81 12.53
C THR A 291 15.64 -10.68 11.37
N GLY A 292 15.20 -10.18 10.20
CA GLY A 292 16.07 -9.87 9.05
C GLY A 292 16.52 -11.07 8.21
N GLY A 293 15.98 -12.28 8.47
CA GLY A 293 16.31 -13.48 7.69
C GLY A 293 15.70 -13.47 6.27
N ALA A 294 14.47 -12.97 6.16
CA ALA A 294 13.72 -12.92 4.90
C ALA A 294 14.10 -11.72 4.02
N GLN A 295 13.86 -11.85 2.72
CA GLN A 295 13.81 -10.72 1.80
C GLN A 295 12.43 -10.10 1.86
N ILE A 296 12.35 -8.80 2.12
CA ILE A 296 11.07 -8.11 2.23
C ILE A 296 10.72 -7.50 0.87
N VAL A 297 9.51 -7.72 0.39
CA VAL A 297 8.99 -7.22 -0.88
C VAL A 297 7.77 -6.36 -0.61
N ASP A 298 7.87 -5.07 -0.96
CA ASP A 298 6.75 -4.15 -0.96
C ASP A 298 6.05 -4.21 -2.31
N ALA A 299 4.84 -4.79 -2.33
CA ALA A 299 4.06 -4.98 -3.54
C ALA A 299 3.19 -3.76 -3.89
N ARG A 300 3.27 -2.66 -3.13
CA ARG A 300 2.51 -1.44 -3.41
C ARG A 300 3.12 -0.67 -4.60
N PRO A 301 2.35 0.21 -5.24
CA PRO A 301 2.88 1.13 -6.24
C PRO A 301 4.06 1.97 -5.71
N ALA A 302 4.97 2.34 -6.61
CA ALA A 302 6.23 3.00 -6.25
C ALA A 302 6.06 4.28 -5.41
N ASN A 303 5.02 5.08 -5.70
CA ASN A 303 4.71 6.28 -4.91
C ASN A 303 4.35 5.95 -3.45
N ALA A 304 3.65 4.85 -3.19
CA ALA A 304 3.33 4.41 -1.83
C ALA A 304 4.57 3.86 -1.11
N TYR A 305 5.46 3.18 -1.83
CA TYR A 305 6.75 2.74 -1.30
C TYR A 305 7.66 3.92 -0.91
N GLU A 306 7.70 4.97 -1.72
CA GLU A 306 8.50 6.18 -1.46
C GLU A 306 8.02 6.98 -0.24
N LEU A 307 6.72 6.93 0.07
CA LEU A 307 6.15 7.57 1.27
C LEU A 307 6.58 6.88 2.57
N GLY A 308 6.99 5.63 2.50
CA GLY A 308 7.47 4.86 3.65
C GLY A 308 7.27 3.37 3.43
N SER A 309 8.26 2.57 3.79
CA SER A 309 8.29 1.12 3.59
C SER A 309 9.00 0.43 4.75
N ILE A 310 8.90 -0.90 4.80
CA ILE A 310 9.64 -1.69 5.78
C ILE A 310 11.14 -1.56 5.46
N PRO A 311 12.02 -1.26 6.44
CA PRO A 311 13.45 -1.09 6.18
C PRO A 311 14.05 -2.29 5.45
N GLY A 312 14.73 -2.02 4.33
CA GLY A 312 15.35 -3.04 3.49
C GLY A 312 14.39 -3.73 2.51
N ALA A 313 13.14 -3.29 2.40
CA ALA A 313 12.21 -3.81 1.40
C ALA A 313 12.63 -3.47 -0.03
N ILE A 314 12.40 -4.40 -0.95
CA ILE A 314 12.52 -4.22 -2.38
C ILE A 314 11.13 -3.94 -2.93
N ASN A 315 10.96 -2.86 -3.69
CA ASN A 315 9.66 -2.56 -4.30
C ASN A 315 9.47 -3.38 -5.60
N ILE A 316 8.46 -4.23 -5.60
CA ILE A 316 8.00 -4.96 -6.80
C ILE A 316 6.48 -4.78 -6.87
N PRO A 317 5.97 -3.70 -7.50
CA PRO A 317 4.55 -3.46 -7.60
C PRO A 317 3.78 -4.67 -8.13
N TYR A 318 2.61 -4.98 -7.56
CA TYR A 318 1.81 -6.16 -7.92
C TYR A 318 1.39 -6.17 -9.40
N GLU A 319 1.26 -5.00 -10.02
CA GLU A 319 0.95 -4.84 -11.44
C GLU A 319 2.04 -5.45 -12.34
N ASN A 320 3.27 -5.59 -11.83
CA ASN A 320 4.39 -6.17 -12.57
C ASN A 320 4.22 -7.67 -12.86
N VAL A 321 3.22 -8.34 -12.29
CA VAL A 321 2.86 -9.73 -12.60
C VAL A 321 1.53 -9.85 -13.35
N LEU A 322 0.98 -8.74 -13.85
CA LEU A 322 -0.22 -8.70 -14.67
C LEU A 322 0.08 -8.30 -16.13
N VAL A 323 -0.67 -8.89 -17.07
CA VAL A 323 -0.76 -8.47 -18.48
C VAL A 323 -2.24 -8.43 -18.83
N ASN A 324 -2.74 -7.26 -19.25
CA ASN A 324 -4.16 -7.05 -19.57
C ASN A 324 -5.09 -7.57 -18.44
N ASP A 325 -4.80 -7.16 -17.21
CA ASP A 325 -5.55 -7.54 -15.99
C ASP A 325 -5.60 -9.05 -15.69
N SER A 326 -4.78 -9.85 -16.38
CA SER A 326 -4.62 -11.29 -16.17
C SER A 326 -3.23 -11.62 -15.64
N MET A 327 -3.10 -12.72 -14.88
CA MET A 327 -1.81 -13.18 -14.37
C MET A 327 -0.85 -13.49 -15.53
N MET A 328 0.38 -13.01 -15.41
CA MET A 328 1.42 -13.33 -16.40
C MET A 328 1.68 -14.84 -16.48
N PRO A 329 1.98 -15.37 -17.68
CA PRO A 329 2.47 -16.73 -17.84
C PRO A 329 3.71 -16.97 -16.99
N LYS A 330 3.81 -18.18 -16.42
CA LYS A 330 4.89 -18.61 -15.52
C LYS A 330 6.29 -18.34 -16.07
N GLU A 331 6.45 -18.49 -17.39
CA GLU A 331 7.72 -18.29 -18.09
C GLU A 331 8.20 -16.83 -18.03
N MET A 332 7.27 -15.87 -17.99
CA MET A 332 7.55 -14.43 -17.94
C MET A 332 7.81 -13.93 -16.51
N LEU A 333 7.27 -14.61 -15.49
CA LEU A 333 7.42 -14.22 -14.09
C LEU A 333 8.88 -14.23 -13.61
N LYS A 334 9.72 -15.12 -14.16
CA LYS A 334 11.14 -15.23 -13.77
C LYS A 334 11.91 -13.92 -13.93
N GLU A 335 11.59 -13.15 -14.96
CA GLU A 335 12.26 -11.86 -15.23
C GLU A 335 11.87 -10.77 -14.22
N ARG A 336 10.74 -10.93 -13.51
CA ARG A 336 10.24 -9.97 -12.53
C ARG A 336 10.88 -10.13 -11.15
N PHE A 337 11.51 -11.27 -10.90
CA PHE A 337 12.07 -11.62 -9.58
C PHE A 337 13.60 -11.76 -9.59
N LEU A 338 14.29 -11.20 -10.58
CA LEU A 338 15.75 -11.31 -10.74
C LEU A 338 16.52 -10.73 -9.55
N ASP A 339 15.95 -9.75 -8.86
CA ASP A 339 16.55 -9.11 -7.68
C ASP A 339 16.36 -9.92 -6.39
N LEU A 340 15.64 -11.05 -6.44
CA LEU A 340 15.36 -11.91 -5.30
C LEU A 340 16.21 -13.19 -5.35
N ASP A 341 16.88 -13.49 -4.23
CA ASP A 341 17.58 -14.75 -4.03
C ASP A 341 16.58 -15.86 -3.70
N LYS A 342 16.49 -16.88 -4.57
CA LYS A 342 15.58 -18.01 -4.42
C LYS A 342 15.90 -18.91 -3.22
N ASN A 343 17.11 -18.83 -2.65
CA ASN A 343 17.49 -19.60 -1.47
C ASN A 343 17.09 -18.94 -0.14
N ARG A 344 16.51 -17.73 -0.21
CA ARG A 344 16.03 -16.99 0.95
C ARG A 344 14.52 -16.87 0.90
N SER A 345 13.87 -17.03 2.04
CA SER A 345 12.42 -16.80 2.16
C SER A 345 12.08 -15.36 1.77
N VAL A 346 10.92 -15.17 1.15
CA VAL A 346 10.38 -13.88 0.76
C VAL A 346 9.18 -13.56 1.65
N VAL A 347 9.12 -12.35 2.19
CA VAL A 347 7.90 -11.79 2.80
C VAL A 347 7.38 -10.74 1.85
N VAL A 348 6.13 -10.86 1.42
CA VAL A 348 5.49 -9.91 0.49
C VAL A 348 4.29 -9.25 1.15
N TYR A 349 4.17 -7.93 1.01
CA TYR A 349 3.11 -7.15 1.64
C TYR A 349 2.54 -6.03 0.77
N THR A 350 1.28 -5.70 1.02
CA THR A 350 0.64 -4.42 0.68
C THR A 350 -0.02 -3.87 1.94
N ASN A 351 -0.98 -2.95 1.82
CA ASN A 351 -1.66 -2.36 2.97
C ASN A 351 -2.36 -3.42 3.83
N ILE A 352 -3.24 -4.21 3.22
CA ILE A 352 -4.04 -5.27 3.87
C ILE A 352 -3.79 -6.67 3.30
N GLY A 353 -2.87 -6.80 2.34
CA GLY A 353 -2.41 -8.09 1.82
C GLY A 353 -3.17 -8.63 0.60
N VAL A 354 -4.21 -7.95 0.12
CA VAL A 354 -5.02 -8.44 -1.02
C VAL A 354 -4.19 -8.53 -2.31
N GLU A 355 -3.53 -7.44 -2.72
CA GLU A 355 -2.67 -7.42 -3.90
C GLU A 355 -1.34 -8.14 -3.65
N ALA A 356 -0.89 -8.18 -2.39
CA ALA A 356 0.28 -8.98 -2.04
C ALA A 356 0.03 -10.49 -2.21
N ALA A 357 -1.21 -10.96 -2.06
CA ALA A 357 -1.55 -12.36 -2.32
C ALA A 357 -1.42 -12.73 -3.81
N LEU A 358 -1.70 -11.78 -4.71
CA LEU A 358 -1.44 -11.94 -6.15
C LEU A 358 0.06 -12.11 -6.41
N LEU A 359 0.90 -11.24 -5.83
CA LEU A 359 2.35 -11.34 -6.00
C LEU A 359 2.93 -12.57 -5.29
N TRP A 360 2.39 -12.95 -4.13
CA TRP A 360 2.70 -14.19 -3.42
C TRP A 360 2.44 -15.41 -4.30
N PHE A 361 1.30 -15.44 -5.00
CA PHE A 361 0.98 -16.53 -5.93
C PHE A 361 2.03 -16.62 -7.04
N ALA A 362 2.39 -15.49 -7.66
CA ALA A 362 3.39 -15.44 -8.71
C ALA A 362 4.79 -15.89 -8.23
N LEU A 363 5.18 -15.50 -7.01
CA LEU A 363 6.40 -15.95 -6.34
C LEU A 363 6.39 -17.46 -6.11
N ASN A 364 5.29 -18.01 -5.57
CA ASN A 364 5.13 -19.44 -5.31
C ASN A 364 5.17 -20.25 -6.62
N GLU A 365 4.49 -19.78 -7.68
CA GLU A 365 4.57 -20.40 -9.01
C GLU A 365 5.97 -20.35 -9.60
N SER A 366 6.74 -19.32 -9.29
CA SER A 366 8.15 -19.19 -9.66
C SER A 366 9.08 -20.03 -8.77
N GLY A 367 8.56 -20.68 -7.74
CA GLY A 367 9.25 -21.59 -6.82
C GLY A 367 10.01 -20.89 -5.69
N TYR A 368 9.60 -19.68 -5.30
CA TYR A 368 10.09 -19.01 -4.10
C TYR A 368 9.33 -19.49 -2.86
N ASP A 369 10.02 -19.58 -1.73
CA ASP A 369 9.39 -19.75 -0.41
C ASP A 369 8.85 -18.39 0.07
N ALA A 370 7.58 -18.11 -0.23
CA ALA A 370 6.96 -16.81 0.02
C ALA A 370 5.90 -16.88 1.14
N ARG A 371 5.86 -15.83 1.97
CA ARG A 371 4.86 -15.61 3.01
C ARG A 371 4.16 -14.28 2.81
N LEU A 372 2.86 -14.24 3.06
CA LEU A 372 2.10 -13.00 3.05
C LEU A 372 2.36 -12.21 4.35
N TYR A 373 2.35 -10.89 4.26
CA TYR A 373 2.36 -9.98 5.40
C TYR A 373 1.55 -8.71 5.08
N THR A 374 1.35 -7.82 6.06
CA THR A 374 0.61 -6.57 5.85
C THR A 374 1.36 -5.37 6.40
N TRP A 375 1.32 -4.25 5.69
CA TRP A 375 1.86 -2.96 6.15
C TRP A 375 1.12 -2.46 7.39
N ARG A 376 -0.17 -2.75 7.53
CA ARG A 376 -0.89 -2.39 8.75
C ARG A 376 -0.32 -3.12 9.97
N ASP A 377 -0.12 -4.44 9.90
CA ASP A 377 0.49 -5.19 11.01
C ASP A 377 1.88 -4.63 11.36
N TRP A 378 2.65 -4.22 10.34
CA TRP A 378 3.91 -3.52 10.56
C TRP A 378 3.71 -2.27 11.41
N LEU A 379 2.86 -1.32 10.96
CA LEU A 379 2.58 -0.06 11.65
C LEU A 379 2.06 -0.24 13.08
N GLU A 380 1.21 -1.23 13.31
CA GLU A 380 0.61 -1.51 14.61
C GLU A 380 1.61 -2.07 15.62
N ASN A 381 2.53 -2.92 15.14
CA ASN A 381 3.51 -3.62 15.97
C ASN A 381 4.88 -2.93 16.01
N GLN A 382 5.10 -1.84 15.26
CA GLN A 382 6.34 -1.06 15.42
C GLN A 382 6.49 -0.62 16.88
N PRO A 383 7.72 -0.56 17.42
CA PRO A 383 7.94 -0.06 18.76
C PRO A 383 7.40 1.36 18.81
N LYS A 384 6.36 1.57 19.61
CA LYS A 384 5.83 2.92 19.83
C LYS A 384 6.88 3.70 20.59
N PHE A 385 7.02 4.98 20.26
CA PHE A 385 7.91 5.84 21.02
C PHE A 385 7.46 5.82 22.49
N PRO A 386 8.35 5.49 23.43
CA PRO A 386 7.94 5.08 24.78
C PRO A 386 7.57 6.26 25.69
N TYR A 387 7.65 7.50 25.17
CA TYR A 387 7.42 8.71 25.94
C TYR A 387 6.32 9.57 25.32
N GLU A 388 5.53 10.21 26.16
CA GLU A 388 4.61 11.26 25.75
C GLU A 388 5.13 12.61 26.24
N LEU A 389 4.92 13.65 25.43
CA LEU A 389 5.22 15.02 25.83
C LEU A 389 4.20 15.48 26.88
N ALA A 390 4.68 15.75 28.08
CA ALA A 390 3.86 16.11 29.24
C ALA A 390 3.65 17.63 29.39
N GLU A 391 4.73 18.40 29.25
CA GLU A 391 4.70 19.86 29.39
C GLU A 391 5.75 20.47 28.46
N VAL A 392 5.42 21.59 27.81
CA VAL A 392 6.37 22.41 27.06
C VAL A 392 6.16 23.89 27.37
N SER A 393 7.25 24.65 27.53
CA SER A 393 7.18 26.08 27.82
C SER A 393 8.43 26.81 27.34
N ALA A 394 8.31 28.13 27.14
CA ALA A 394 9.45 29.03 26.92
C ALA A 394 9.45 30.16 27.95
N GLN A 395 10.62 30.49 28.51
CA GLN A 395 10.78 31.60 29.44
C GLN A 395 12.07 32.40 29.17
N PRO A 396 11.98 33.74 28.97
CA PRO A 396 10.75 34.54 28.91
C PRO A 396 9.93 34.28 27.63
N ASN A 397 8.62 34.44 27.71
CA ASN A 397 7.69 34.48 26.58
C ASN A 397 6.58 35.50 26.91
N PRO A 398 6.48 36.65 26.23
CA PRO A 398 7.24 37.05 25.04
C PRO A 398 8.75 37.25 25.30
N VAL A 399 9.57 36.97 24.29
CA VAL A 399 11.01 37.25 24.27
C VAL A 399 11.27 38.48 23.38
N ARG A 400 12.30 39.26 23.69
CA ARG A 400 12.69 40.38 22.83
C ARG A 400 13.62 39.91 21.71
N SER A 401 13.48 40.49 20.54
CA SER A 401 14.42 40.26 19.43
C SER A 401 15.84 40.63 19.87
N GLY A 402 16.75 39.67 19.80
CA GLY A 402 18.12 39.80 20.31
C GLY A 402 18.38 39.17 21.68
N GLU A 403 17.34 38.74 22.40
CA GLU A 403 17.45 38.10 23.72
C GLU A 403 17.25 36.58 23.63
N ALA A 404 17.65 35.88 24.68
CA ALA A 404 17.53 34.44 24.79
C ALA A 404 16.24 34.04 25.52
N THR A 405 15.57 33.00 25.03
CA THR A 405 14.50 32.31 25.76
C THR A 405 14.87 30.85 26.00
N THR A 406 14.51 30.34 27.17
CA THR A 406 14.76 28.96 27.55
C THR A 406 13.54 28.13 27.24
N ILE A 407 13.67 27.19 26.31
CA ILE A 407 12.66 26.21 25.96
C ILE A 407 12.83 25.01 26.88
N THR A 408 11.76 24.64 27.59
CA THR A 408 11.70 23.47 28.46
C THR A 408 10.66 22.49 27.93
N ALA A 409 11.01 21.22 27.82
CA ALA A 409 10.10 20.13 27.49
C ALA A 409 10.19 19.05 28.58
N SER A 410 9.09 18.39 28.94
CA SER A 410 9.10 17.28 29.88
C SER A 410 8.35 16.09 29.32
N PHE A 411 8.82 14.89 29.64
CA PHE A 411 8.28 13.64 29.12
C PHE A 411 7.83 12.73 30.25
N HIS A 412 6.76 11.98 29.98
CA HIS A 412 6.32 10.86 30.80
C HIS A 412 6.43 9.58 30.01
N GLU A 413 6.87 8.51 30.66
CA GLU A 413 6.85 7.19 30.05
C GLU A 413 5.41 6.76 29.86
N ARG A 414 5.07 6.24 28.68
CA ARG A 414 3.73 5.76 28.38
C ARG A 414 3.51 4.50 29.22
N THR A 415 2.70 4.59 30.27
CA THR A 415 2.25 3.40 31.00
C THR A 415 1.40 2.57 30.05
N GLU A 416 1.89 1.38 29.67
CA GLU A 416 1.08 0.39 28.97
C GLU A 416 -0.14 0.07 29.84
N ARG A 417 -1.30 0.59 29.45
CA ARG A 417 -2.57 0.01 29.89
C ARG A 417 -2.71 -1.31 29.15
N THR A 418 -2.22 -2.38 29.74
CA THR A 418 -2.81 -3.69 29.51
C THR A 418 -4.27 -3.59 29.93
N ASP A 419 -5.18 -3.47 28.98
CA ASP A 419 -6.62 -3.70 29.16
C ASP A 419 -6.84 -5.19 29.46
N SER A 420 -6.40 -5.61 30.65
CA SER A 420 -6.74 -6.87 31.27
C SER A 420 -7.50 -6.55 32.56
N SER A 421 -8.67 -5.95 32.43
CA SER A 421 -9.61 -5.79 33.54
C SER A 421 -11.05 -6.09 33.14
N GLN A 422 -11.28 -7.34 32.74
CA GLN A 422 -12.53 -8.03 33.05
C GLN A 422 -12.25 -9.48 33.43
N TYR A 423 -11.70 -9.68 34.63
CA TYR A 423 -12.02 -10.85 35.45
C TYR A 423 -11.80 -10.48 36.92
N SER A 424 -12.86 -9.94 37.50
CA SER A 424 -13.01 -9.89 38.95
C SER A 424 -13.08 -11.32 39.48
N SER A 425 -12.06 -11.77 40.22
CA SER A 425 -12.30 -12.75 41.26
C SER A 425 -11.39 -12.51 42.45
N SER A 426 -12.07 -12.29 43.56
CA SER A 426 -11.58 -12.17 44.92
C SER A 426 -10.85 -13.43 45.40
N SER A 427 -9.70 -13.26 46.04
CA SER A 427 -9.23 -14.12 47.15
C SER A 427 -8.20 -13.36 47.99
N ALA A 428 -8.39 -13.38 49.30
CA ALA A 428 -7.72 -12.55 50.29
C ALA A 428 -6.38 -13.11 50.81
N ASN A 429 -5.55 -12.18 51.33
CA ASN A 429 -4.45 -12.31 52.32
C ASN A 429 -3.27 -13.24 51.96
N SER A 430 -1.99 -12.81 52.07
CA SER A 430 -1.34 -12.22 53.24
C SER A 430 0.12 -11.79 52.94
N SER A 431 0.67 -10.91 53.79
CA SER A 431 2.09 -10.83 54.22
C SER A 431 3.12 -9.98 53.43
N ALA A 432 3.23 -8.71 53.84
CA ALA A 432 4.42 -7.99 54.31
C ALA A 432 5.79 -8.04 53.56
N ASN A 433 6.33 -6.82 53.38
CA ASN A 433 7.74 -6.39 53.54
C ASN A 433 8.77 -6.70 52.43
N GLN A 434 9.14 -5.70 51.61
CA GLN A 434 10.39 -4.91 51.73
C GLN A 434 10.70 -4.12 50.45
N GLU A 435 10.88 -2.81 50.61
CA GLU A 435 11.35 -1.86 49.60
C GLU A 435 12.87 -1.64 49.79
N PRO A 436 13.72 -1.77 48.75
CA PRO A 436 15.16 -1.55 48.92
C PRO A 436 15.49 -0.05 48.84
N LYS A 437 15.68 0.58 50.02
CA LYS A 437 16.36 1.88 50.16
C LYS A 437 17.87 1.70 50.12
N LEU A 438 18.55 2.25 49.11
CA LEU A 438 20.00 2.42 49.15
C LEU A 438 20.35 3.69 49.95
N THR A 439 21.07 3.52 51.05
CA THR A 439 21.60 4.62 51.89
C THR A 439 23.11 4.71 51.67
N VAL A 440 23.63 5.85 51.23
CA VAL A 440 25.08 6.10 51.20
C VAL A 440 25.46 7.02 52.36
N LYS A 441 26.33 6.52 53.25
CA LYS A 441 26.96 7.27 54.35
C LYS A 441 28.28 7.90 53.87
N GLY A 442 28.48 9.19 54.16
CA GLY A 442 29.80 9.84 54.14
C GLY A 442 29.74 11.36 54.23
N CYS A 443 30.32 11.94 55.29
CA CYS A 443 30.42 13.40 55.52
C CYS A 443 31.65 14.05 54.85
N ALA A 444 31.54 15.36 54.63
CA ALA A 444 32.48 16.28 54.00
C ALA A 444 33.78 16.56 54.79
N THR A 445 34.88 16.94 54.11
CA THR A 445 35.57 18.26 54.22
C THR A 445 37.00 18.32 53.60
N CYS A 446 37.31 19.48 52.99
CA CYS A 446 38.62 20.16 52.77
C CYS A 446 39.65 19.66 51.73
N GLY A 447 40.04 20.55 50.79
CA GLY A 447 41.35 20.50 50.10
C GLY A 447 41.46 21.33 48.80
N PHE A 448 42.02 22.54 48.89
CA PHE A 448 42.45 23.39 47.76
C PHE A 448 43.48 22.68 46.85
N GLY A 449 43.38 22.85 45.52
CA GLY A 449 44.49 22.59 44.59
C GLY A 449 44.11 22.24 43.15
N SER A 450 43.95 23.25 42.29
CA SER A 450 44.29 23.16 40.85
C SER A 450 45.62 23.92 40.64
N PRO A 451 46.38 23.81 39.52
CA PRO A 451 46.10 23.12 38.25
C PRO A 451 47.30 22.32 37.67
N GLN A 452 47.09 21.52 36.63
CA GLN A 452 47.98 21.36 35.45
C GLN A 452 47.26 20.37 34.49
N GLY A 453 46.52 20.88 33.50
CA GLY A 453 45.98 20.09 32.40
C GLY A 453 46.47 20.69 31.09
N PHE A 454 47.24 19.93 30.31
CA PHE A 454 47.76 20.35 29.02
C PHE A 454 46.65 20.36 27.96
N ALA A 455 46.54 21.47 27.22
CA ALA A 455 45.75 21.56 26.01
C ALA A 455 46.53 20.94 24.83
N ASN A 456 45.90 20.05 24.08
CA ASN A 456 46.40 19.60 22.78
C ASN A 456 45.83 20.53 21.70
N LEU A 457 46.68 21.26 20.99
CA LEU A 457 46.31 22.31 20.04
C LEU A 457 46.13 21.83 18.58
N ASP A 458 46.17 20.52 18.32
CA ASP A 458 46.07 19.98 16.95
C ASP A 458 44.65 19.52 16.53
N ARG A 459 43.60 20.03 17.18
CA ARG A 459 42.19 19.70 16.87
C ARG A 459 41.41 20.92 16.37
N LYS A 460 40.81 20.83 15.18
CA LYS A 460 40.09 21.92 14.48
C LYS A 460 38.56 21.87 14.62
N ASP A 461 38.06 20.98 15.45
CA ASP A 461 36.65 20.61 15.60
C ASP A 461 35.94 21.31 16.78
N GLY A 462 36.62 22.20 17.51
CA GLY A 462 35.96 23.22 18.34
C GLY A 462 35.25 22.76 19.62
N TYR A 463 35.39 21.50 20.02
CA TYR A 463 34.82 20.98 21.29
C TYR A 463 35.92 20.55 22.27
N VAL A 464 35.80 21.00 23.53
CA VAL A 464 36.64 20.54 24.66
C VAL A 464 35.81 19.60 25.52
N GLN A 465 36.18 18.33 25.56
CA GLN A 465 35.56 17.34 26.41
C GLN A 465 36.23 17.36 27.80
N ILE A 466 35.47 17.71 28.84
CA ILE A 466 35.90 17.61 30.24
C ILE A 466 35.23 16.37 30.85
N GLY A 467 35.99 15.29 30.98
CA GLY A 467 35.52 14.04 31.59
C GLY A 467 36.69 13.15 31.97
N SER A 468 36.74 12.75 33.24
CA SER A 468 37.83 12.01 33.88
C SER A 468 37.82 10.52 33.49
N ASN A 469 38.66 10.13 32.53
CA ASN A 469 38.94 8.72 32.26
C ASN A 469 39.97 8.17 33.26
N ARG A 470 39.55 7.24 34.12
CA ARG A 470 40.47 6.30 34.78
C ARG A 470 40.83 5.18 33.79
N LYS A 471 42.07 5.16 33.30
CA LYS A 471 42.81 3.95 32.88
C LYS A 471 43.81 3.64 34.02
N ALA A 472 44.28 2.43 34.32
CA ALA A 472 44.53 1.24 33.51
C ALA A 472 44.79 -0.01 34.38
N GLY A 473 44.78 -1.16 33.72
CA GLY A 473 45.60 -2.35 33.99
C GLY A 473 45.24 -3.45 32.97
N GLN A 474 45.74 -3.42 31.72
CA GLN A 474 46.90 -4.17 31.17
C GLN A 474 46.89 -5.67 31.57
N SER A 475 47.02 -6.69 30.71
CA SER A 475 47.52 -6.91 29.32
C SER A 475 47.04 -8.33 28.90
N SER A 476 46.86 -8.77 27.64
CA SER A 476 47.77 -8.84 26.49
C SER A 476 47.08 -9.48 25.24
N ALA A 477 47.36 -8.95 24.03
CA ALA A 477 47.42 -9.55 22.66
C ALA A 477 46.30 -10.55 22.21
N SER A 478 45.67 -10.52 21.03
CA SER A 478 46.04 -10.04 19.68
C SER A 478 44.81 -10.05 18.74
N SER A 479 44.97 -9.39 17.58
CA SER A 479 44.23 -9.53 16.29
C SER A 479 42.79 -9.02 16.16
N THR A 480 42.70 -7.76 15.69
CA THR A 480 41.91 -7.26 14.54
C THR A 480 40.73 -8.09 14.02
N ASN A 481 39.52 -7.61 14.32
CA ASN A 481 38.50 -7.15 13.35
C ASN A 481 37.31 -6.62 14.15
N ALA A 482 37.23 -5.29 14.32
CA ALA A 482 36.12 -4.64 15.01
C ALA A 482 35.24 -3.92 13.99
N SER A 483 34.08 -4.50 13.73
CA SER A 483 32.88 -3.76 13.38
C SER A 483 32.57 -2.76 14.49
N ASP A 484 32.60 -1.48 14.18
CA ASP A 484 32.07 -0.42 15.05
C ASP A 484 30.54 -0.57 15.12
N GLN A 485 30.07 -1.48 15.96
CA GLN A 485 28.77 -1.34 16.61
C GLN A 485 29.00 -0.49 17.86
N SER A 486 28.86 0.82 17.72
CA SER A 486 28.62 1.67 18.89
C SER A 486 27.25 1.28 19.44
N SER A 487 27.24 0.60 20.58
CA SER A 487 26.07 0.49 21.46
C SER A 487 25.47 1.88 21.64
N SER A 488 24.27 2.11 21.13
CA SER A 488 23.54 3.34 21.42
C SER A 488 23.24 3.36 22.91
N ASP A 489 23.82 4.32 23.62
CA ASP A 489 23.38 4.64 24.96
C ASP A 489 21.91 5.07 24.85
N GLY A 490 21.01 4.39 25.57
CA GLY A 490 19.55 4.62 25.65
C GLY A 490 19.17 5.95 26.29
N ILE A 491 19.75 7.03 25.79
CA ILE A 491 19.54 8.41 26.22
C ILE A 491 18.55 9.04 25.26
N LEU A 492 17.39 9.43 25.79
CA LEU A 492 16.40 10.22 25.08
C LEU A 492 17.00 11.56 24.66
N ARG A 493 17.08 11.81 23.34
CA ARG A 493 17.57 13.06 22.75
C ARG A 493 16.38 13.92 22.36
N CYS A 494 16.42 15.20 22.71
CA CYS A 494 15.33 16.12 22.41
C CYS A 494 15.86 17.34 21.64
N THR A 495 15.11 17.77 20.63
CA THR A 495 15.42 18.96 19.82
C THR A 495 14.15 19.80 19.66
N ALA A 496 14.24 21.09 19.95
CA ALA A 496 13.21 22.05 19.57
C ALA A 496 13.47 22.54 18.15
N VAL A 497 12.47 22.42 17.27
CA VAL A 497 12.48 22.97 15.91
C VAL A 497 11.56 24.18 15.90
N ILE A 498 12.11 25.34 15.53
CA ILE A 498 11.39 26.62 15.55
C ILE A 498 11.05 27.01 14.12
N TYR A 499 9.77 27.31 13.89
CA TYR A 499 9.22 27.72 12.60
C TYR A 499 8.81 29.19 12.65
N ALA A 500 9.19 29.92 11.60
CA ALA A 500 8.82 31.30 11.38
C ALA A 500 7.32 31.47 11.06
N PRO A 501 6.77 32.69 11.14
CA PRO A 501 5.34 32.94 10.85
C PRO A 501 4.90 32.57 9.44
N ASP A 502 5.82 32.50 8.49
CA ASP A 502 5.58 32.09 7.09
C ASP A 502 5.62 30.57 6.89
N GLY A 503 5.89 29.80 7.95
CA GLY A 503 5.98 28.34 7.93
C GLY A 503 7.38 27.79 7.64
N GLY A 504 8.37 28.64 7.36
CA GLY A 504 9.75 28.21 7.16
C GLY A 504 10.40 27.73 8.46
N GLU A 505 11.27 26.72 8.39
CA GLU A 505 12.11 26.34 9.53
C GLU A 505 13.17 27.42 9.76
N GLU A 506 13.13 28.08 10.93
CA GLU A 506 14.07 29.12 11.31
C GLU A 506 15.35 28.53 11.91
N THR A 507 15.20 27.65 12.91
CA THR A 507 16.36 27.04 13.58
C THR A 507 16.00 25.80 14.38
N ARG A 508 17.04 25.08 14.83
CA ARG A 508 16.94 23.95 15.75
C ARG A 508 17.80 24.17 16.98
N THR A 509 17.30 23.77 18.14
CA THR A 509 18.00 23.85 19.42
C THR A 509 17.94 22.50 20.12
N SER A 510 19.10 21.92 20.44
CA SER A 510 19.17 20.72 21.25
C SER A 510 18.74 21.03 22.69
N LEU A 511 17.85 20.21 23.22
CA LEU A 511 17.41 20.27 24.61
C LEU A 511 18.19 19.22 25.41
N LEU A 512 18.92 19.67 26.42
CA LEU A 512 19.73 18.81 27.29
C LEU A 512 18.88 18.32 28.46
N GLN A 513 19.04 17.03 28.80
CA GLN A 513 18.35 16.44 29.94
C GLN A 513 18.76 17.11 31.25
N THR A 514 17.76 17.38 32.07
CA THR A 514 17.87 17.86 33.45
C THR A 514 17.19 16.84 34.39
N SER A 515 17.07 17.14 35.68
CA SER A 515 16.44 16.22 36.64
C SER A 515 14.95 15.97 36.36
N GLY A 516 14.48 14.73 36.53
CA GLY A 516 13.05 14.39 36.53
C GLY A 516 12.39 14.35 35.16
N GLY A 517 13.13 13.96 34.10
CA GLY A 517 12.55 13.83 32.74
C GLY A 517 12.29 15.16 32.03
N ARG A 518 12.84 16.27 32.56
CA ARG A 518 12.78 17.60 31.94
C ARG A 518 14.00 17.83 31.07
N TYR A 519 13.83 18.51 29.95
CA TYR A 519 14.84 18.85 28.96
C TYR A 519 14.81 20.36 28.74
N MET A 520 15.99 20.98 28.66
CA MET A 520 16.11 22.43 28.53
C MET A 520 17.10 22.81 27.44
N GLY A 521 16.76 23.80 26.64
CA GLY A 521 17.65 24.40 25.65
C GLY A 521 17.36 25.88 25.50
N ILE A 522 18.34 26.61 24.97
CA ILE A 522 18.29 28.06 24.86
C ILE A 522 18.16 28.42 23.39
N TRP A 523 17.11 29.17 23.05
CA TRP A 523 16.97 29.78 21.74
C TRP A 523 17.27 31.28 21.84
N ASN A 524 18.25 31.75 21.06
CA ASN A 524 18.53 33.17 20.89
C ASN A 524 17.62 33.72 19.80
N ALA A 525 16.62 34.52 20.17
CA ALA A 525 15.60 35.06 19.27
C ALA A 525 16.14 36.24 18.44
N ASN A 526 17.20 36.01 17.65
CA ASN A 526 17.81 36.99 16.76
C ASN A 526 17.03 37.11 15.43
N VAL A 527 15.71 37.22 15.54
CA VAL A 527 14.77 37.12 14.42
C VAL A 527 13.79 38.30 14.42
N ALA A 528 13.03 38.44 13.34
CA ALA A 528 12.04 39.50 13.23
C ALA A 528 10.91 39.33 14.28
N PRO A 529 10.25 40.42 14.72
CA PRO A 529 9.10 40.30 15.60
C PRO A 529 7.96 39.49 14.94
N GLY A 530 7.35 38.60 15.70
CA GLY A 530 6.31 37.70 15.19
C GLY A 530 6.00 36.54 16.15
N LEU A 531 5.06 35.69 15.74
CA LEU A 531 4.71 34.46 16.45
C LEU A 531 5.43 33.28 15.81
N TYR A 532 6.31 32.64 16.57
CA TYR A 532 7.08 31.49 16.14
C TYR A 532 6.49 30.22 16.74
N LYS A 533 6.28 29.21 15.91
CA LYS A 533 5.80 27.89 16.35
C LYS A 533 6.99 27.02 16.72
N VAL A 534 6.88 26.22 17.75
CA VAL A 534 7.93 25.32 18.22
C VAL A 534 7.37 23.91 18.26
N SER A 535 8.03 23.02 17.53
CA SER A 535 7.82 21.57 17.58
C SER A 535 8.94 20.92 18.38
N ILE A 536 8.65 19.82 19.07
CA ILE A 536 9.65 19.04 19.80
C ILE A 536 9.86 17.71 19.07
N VAL A 537 11.09 17.41 18.69
CA VAL A 537 11.49 16.11 18.15
C VAL A 537 12.26 15.37 19.22
N ALA A 538 11.75 14.22 19.64
CA ALA A 538 12.36 13.38 20.65
C ALA A 538 12.76 12.04 20.03
N SER A 539 13.95 11.53 20.34
CA SER A 539 14.46 10.26 19.80
C SER A 539 15.17 9.40 20.84
N LEU A 540 14.95 8.09 20.76
CA LEU A 540 15.51 7.06 21.62
C LEU A 540 15.84 5.83 20.77
N ASP A 541 17.09 5.37 20.80
CA ASP A 541 17.53 4.15 20.10
C ASP A 541 17.11 4.05 18.63
N GLY A 542 17.10 5.20 17.93
CA GLY A 542 16.72 5.28 16.52
C GLY A 542 15.22 5.41 16.27
N ASN A 543 14.37 5.23 17.29
CA ASN A 543 12.95 5.59 17.24
C ASN A 543 12.79 7.08 17.55
N ALA A 544 11.91 7.78 16.86
CA ALA A 544 11.69 9.21 17.07
C ALA A 544 10.21 9.58 16.93
N GLU A 545 9.76 10.51 17.77
CA GLU A 545 8.45 11.11 17.69
C GLU A 545 8.57 12.64 17.57
N ALA A 546 7.79 13.23 16.67
CA ALA A 546 7.68 14.67 16.48
C ALA A 546 6.36 15.15 17.07
N PHE A 547 6.44 15.97 18.10
CA PHE A 547 5.32 16.67 18.71
C PHE A 547 5.21 18.05 18.05
N THR A 548 4.29 18.16 17.08
CA THR A 548 4.17 19.31 16.19
C THR A 548 3.40 20.48 16.81
N ASP A 549 3.88 21.70 16.57
CA ASP A 549 3.24 22.97 16.97
C ASP A 549 2.82 23.06 18.45
N VAL A 550 3.57 22.40 19.33
CA VAL A 550 3.23 22.24 20.76
C VAL A 550 3.47 23.49 21.61
N LEU A 551 4.20 24.47 21.10
CA LEU A 551 4.46 25.74 21.79
C LEU A 551 4.48 26.90 20.79
N GLN A 552 4.04 28.09 21.23
CA GLN A 552 4.22 29.35 20.50
C GLN A 552 5.06 30.32 21.32
N VAL A 553 6.04 30.96 20.68
CA VAL A 553 6.89 31.98 21.28
C VAL A 553 6.69 33.29 20.53
N GLU A 554 6.26 34.32 21.26
CA GLU A 554 6.14 35.66 20.71
C GLU A 554 7.49 36.39 20.81
N VAL A 555 7.98 36.87 19.65
CA VAL A 555 9.17 37.71 19.57
C VAL A 555 8.75 39.16 19.40
N THR A 556 9.17 40.02 20.32
CA THR A 556 8.85 41.45 20.35
C THR A 556 10.00 42.30 19.82
N ARG A 557 9.71 43.56 19.44
CA ARG A 557 10.75 44.49 18.92
C ARG A 557 11.88 44.70 19.93
N LYS A 558 13.09 44.85 19.40
CA LYS A 558 14.25 45.32 20.16
C LYS A 558 13.95 46.72 20.71
N GLY A 559 14.07 46.87 22.03
CA GLY A 559 13.80 48.12 22.76
C GLY A 559 14.86 49.18 22.54
#